data_AF-A0A7R9R0U0-F1
#
_entry.id   AF-A0A7R9R0U0-F1
#
_cell.length_a   1.000
_cell.length_b   1.000
_cell.length_c   1.000
_cell.angle_alpha   90.00
_cell.angle_beta   90.00
_cell.angle_gamma   90.00
#
_symmetry.space_group_name_H-M   'P 1'
#
loop_
_entity.id
_entity.type
_entity.pdbx_description
1 polymer ?
#
loop_
_entity_poly.entity_id
_entity_poly.type
_entity_poly.pdbx_seq_one_letter_code
_entity_poly.pdbx_strand_id
1 'polypeptide(L)'
;VIPRKVMITCETALNSDRNLASFISDDPVLRHMPNIVAALHLIDEYCKPDSFWRPYVRCLPSHYDTALYLSDADVNQLKGSQALEEVVKLKRSIARQYAYFTNQMHTNDKAMRLEFKHFFTYELYR
;
A
#
# COMPACT_ATOMS: atom_id res chain seq x y z
N VAL A 1 5.39 -26.33 6.27
CA VAL A 1 4.16 -25.82 5.61
C VAL A 1 3.69 -24.60 6.38
N ILE A 2 3.36 -23.50 5.70
CA ILE A 2 2.82 -22.28 6.34
C ILE A 2 1.27 -22.36 6.31
N PRO A 3 0.58 -22.34 7.47
CA PRO A 3 -0.89 -22.38 7.51
C PRO A 3 -1.55 -21.15 6.86
N ARG A 4 -2.67 -21.33 6.16
CA ARG A 4 -3.41 -20.21 5.51
C ARG A 4 -3.81 -19.12 6.50
N LYS A 5 -4.14 -19.48 7.74
CA LYS A 5 -4.57 -18.54 8.80
C LYS A 5 -3.53 -17.47 9.15
N VAL A 6 -2.25 -17.67 8.83
CA VAL A 6 -1.20 -16.67 9.09
C VAL A 6 -0.90 -15.79 7.88
N MET A 7 -1.55 -16.02 6.74
CA MET A 7 -1.35 -15.21 5.53
C MET A 7 -2.16 -13.91 5.61
N ILE A 8 -1.56 -12.82 5.14
CA ILE A 8 -2.27 -11.56 4.85
C ILE A 8 -2.75 -11.66 3.40
N THR A 9 -4.06 -11.56 3.18
CA THR A 9 -4.69 -11.76 1.86
C THR A 9 -5.79 -10.71 1.62
N CYS A 10 -6.29 -10.62 0.39
CA CYS A 10 -7.47 -9.78 0.10
C CYS A 10 -8.72 -10.24 0.86
N GLU A 11 -8.83 -11.54 1.18
CA GLU A 11 -9.93 -12.05 1.99
C GLU A 11 -9.83 -11.59 3.44
N THR A 12 -8.63 -11.60 4.02
CA THR A 12 -8.44 -11.10 5.39
C THR A 12 -8.66 -9.59 5.45
N ALA A 13 -8.31 -8.84 4.40
CA ALA A 13 -8.59 -7.41 4.30
C ALA A 13 -10.09 -7.07 4.42
N LEU A 14 -10.96 -7.93 3.90
CA LEU A 14 -12.42 -7.76 3.97
C LEU A 14 -13.03 -8.21 5.31
N ASN A 15 -12.30 -8.97 6.11
CA ASN A 15 -12.80 -9.58 7.35
C ASN A 15 -12.20 -8.96 8.63
N SER A 16 -10.97 -8.44 8.56
CA SER A 16 -10.24 -7.92 9.74
C SER A 16 -10.74 -6.56 10.20
N ASP A 17 -11.07 -5.65 9.27
CA ASP A 17 -11.50 -4.29 9.59
C ASP A 17 -12.73 -3.88 8.79
N ARG A 18 -13.80 -3.50 9.51
CA ARG A 18 -15.08 -3.15 8.90
C ARG A 18 -15.00 -1.86 8.08
N ASN A 19 -14.21 -0.88 8.51
CA ASN A 19 -14.06 0.39 7.80
C ASN A 19 -13.25 0.18 6.51
N LEU A 20 -12.17 -0.59 6.59
CA LEU A 20 -11.38 -0.97 5.41
C LEU A 20 -12.22 -1.77 4.42
N ALA A 21 -12.95 -2.80 4.88
CA ALA A 21 -13.80 -3.61 4.01
C ALA A 21 -14.90 -2.79 3.31
N SER A 22 -15.52 -1.86 4.05
CA SER A 22 -16.51 -0.92 3.51
C SER A 22 -15.91 -0.03 2.42
N PHE A 23 -14.69 0.47 2.64
CA PHE A 23 -13.98 1.29 1.66
C PHE A 23 -13.57 0.48 0.42
N ILE A 24 -13.01 -0.73 0.58
CA ILE A 24 -12.65 -1.63 -0.54
C ILE A 24 -13.86 -1.92 -1.43
N SER A 25 -15.04 -2.14 -0.83
CA SER A 25 -16.26 -2.46 -1.57
C SER A 25 -16.82 -1.27 -2.35
N ASP A 26 -16.56 -0.05 -1.86
CA ASP A 26 -17.03 1.20 -2.46
C ASP A 26 -16.14 1.64 -3.63
N ASP A 27 -14.83 1.64 -3.37
CA ASP A 27 -13.84 2.23 -4.25
C ASP A 27 -13.68 1.40 -5.55
N PRO A 28 -13.87 2.02 -6.73
CA PRO A 28 -13.77 1.31 -7.99
C PRO A 28 -12.34 0.86 -8.32
N VAL A 29 -11.32 1.54 -7.83
CA VAL A 29 -9.92 1.17 -8.07
C VAL A 29 -9.57 -0.06 -7.25
N LEU A 30 -9.93 -0.08 -5.96
CA LEU A 30 -9.63 -1.19 -5.06
C LEU A 30 -10.31 -2.50 -5.50
N ARG A 31 -11.53 -2.44 -6.04
CA ARG A 31 -12.22 -3.62 -6.57
C ARG A 31 -11.49 -4.32 -7.72
N HIS A 32 -10.67 -3.59 -8.48
CA HIS A 32 -9.95 -4.14 -9.63
C HIS A 32 -8.45 -4.32 -9.38
N MET A 33 -7.93 -3.85 -8.23
CA MET A 33 -6.50 -3.84 -7.92
C MET A 33 -6.21 -4.57 -6.59
N PRO A 34 -6.19 -5.92 -6.61
CA PRO A 34 -5.97 -6.73 -5.40
C PRO A 34 -4.60 -6.50 -4.76
N ASN A 35 -3.59 -6.11 -5.54
CA ASN A 35 -2.28 -5.72 -5.05
C ASN A 35 -2.35 -4.48 -4.14
N ILE A 36 -3.17 -3.49 -4.49
CA ILE A 36 -3.35 -2.29 -3.67
C ILE A 36 -4.17 -2.63 -2.42
N VAL A 37 -5.19 -3.48 -2.54
CA VAL A 37 -5.95 -3.97 -1.38
C VAL A 37 -5.02 -4.64 -0.36
N ALA A 38 -4.11 -5.49 -0.82
CA ALA A 38 -3.13 -6.13 0.05
C ALA A 38 -2.18 -5.12 0.71
N ALA A 39 -1.72 -4.09 -0.02
CA ALA A 39 -0.87 -3.04 0.52
C ALA A 39 -1.58 -2.21 1.60
N LEU A 40 -2.83 -1.77 1.34
CA LEU A 40 -3.62 -1.03 2.32
C LEU A 40 -3.95 -1.87 3.55
N HIS A 41 -4.23 -3.16 3.37
CA HIS A 41 -4.43 -4.08 4.49
C HIS A 41 -3.16 -4.24 5.33
N LEU A 42 -1.99 -4.33 4.70
CA LEU A 42 -0.72 -4.36 5.42
C LEU A 42 -0.48 -3.08 6.23
N ILE A 43 -0.79 -1.91 5.66
CA ILE A 43 -0.68 -0.62 6.34
C ILE A 43 -1.65 -0.53 7.53
N ASP A 44 -2.90 -0.96 7.35
CA ASP A 44 -3.90 -1.00 8.40
C ASP A 44 -3.45 -1.88 9.59
N GLU A 45 -2.96 -3.08 9.31
CA GLU A 45 -2.41 -3.99 10.32
C GLU A 45 -1.10 -3.47 10.95
N TYR A 46 -0.27 -2.75 10.19
CA TYR A 46 0.94 -2.11 10.70
C TYR A 46 0.63 -1.02 11.74
N CYS A 47 -0.40 -0.22 11.49
CA CYS A 47 -0.83 0.85 12.39
C CYS A 47 -1.54 0.34 13.66
N LYS A 48 -2.01 -0.92 13.68
CA LYS A 48 -2.72 -1.51 14.81
C LYS A 48 -1.77 -2.09 15.87
N PRO A 49 -1.80 -1.58 17.11
CA PRO A 49 -0.92 -2.07 18.18
C PRO A 49 -1.22 -3.51 18.60
N ASP A 50 -2.45 -3.95 18.42
CA ASP A 50 -3.02 -5.25 18.79
C ASP A 50 -3.22 -6.20 17.59
N SER A 51 -2.64 -5.87 16.43
CA SER A 51 -2.73 -6.71 15.22
C SER A 51 -2.22 -8.14 15.47
N PHE A 52 -3.00 -9.12 15.01
CA PHE A 52 -2.60 -10.54 14.98
C PHE A 52 -1.31 -10.75 14.16
N TRP A 53 -1.12 -9.98 13.09
CA TRP A 53 0.05 -10.06 12.21
C TRP A 53 1.22 -9.19 12.67
N ARG A 54 1.11 -8.50 13.81
CA ARG A 54 2.20 -7.67 14.36
C ARG A 54 3.57 -8.36 14.39
N PRO A 55 3.72 -9.65 14.77
CA PRO A 55 5.02 -10.32 14.74
C PRO A 55 5.59 -10.42 13.32
N TYR A 56 4.74 -10.71 12.32
CA TYR A 56 5.14 -10.76 10.92
C TYR A 56 5.55 -9.37 10.42
N VAL A 57 4.71 -8.37 10.67
CA VAL A 57 4.92 -7.00 10.23
C VAL A 57 6.20 -6.39 10.80
N ARG A 58 6.52 -6.66 12.08
CA ARG A 58 7.76 -6.19 12.73
C ARG A 58 9.04 -6.83 12.18
N CYS A 59 8.93 -7.96 11.49
CA CYS A 59 10.07 -8.62 10.85
C CYS A 59 10.28 -8.16 9.40
N LEU A 60 9.37 -7.35 8.84
CA LEU A 60 9.52 -6.84 7.49
C LEU A 60 10.69 -5.85 7.40
N PRO A 61 11.43 -5.83 6.27
CA PRO A 61 12.42 -4.80 6.01
C PRO A 61 11.80 -3.41 6.03
N SER A 62 12.54 -2.45 6.59
CA SER A 62 12.16 -1.03 6.53
C SER A 62 12.56 -0.34 5.21
N HIS A 63 13.29 -1.04 4.34
CA HIS A 63 13.76 -0.55 3.06
C HIS A 63 13.87 -1.70 2.05
N TYR A 64 13.73 -1.38 0.76
CA TYR A 64 13.85 -2.33 -0.33
C TYR A 64 14.66 -1.71 -1.48
N ASP A 65 15.41 -2.53 -2.21
CA ASP A 65 16.20 -2.09 -3.37
C ASP A 65 15.37 -2.04 -4.67
N THR A 66 14.08 -1.69 -4.58
CA THR A 66 13.23 -1.59 -5.76
C THR A 66 13.51 -0.31 -6.54
N ALA A 67 13.12 -0.29 -7.83
CA ALA A 67 13.23 0.88 -8.70
C ALA A 67 12.61 2.17 -8.11
N LEU A 68 11.68 2.03 -7.15
CA LEU A 68 11.03 3.14 -6.47
C LEU A 68 11.98 3.90 -5.52
N TYR A 69 12.96 3.20 -4.93
CA TYR A 69 13.94 3.77 -3.99
C TYR A 69 15.21 4.29 -4.65
N LEU A 70 15.37 4.09 -5.97
CA LEU A 70 16.47 4.68 -6.72
C LEU A 70 16.49 6.20 -6.58
N SER A 71 17.68 6.74 -6.31
CA SER A 71 17.92 8.17 -6.26
C SER A 71 17.87 8.79 -7.65
N ASP A 72 17.78 10.12 -7.72
CA ASP A 72 17.85 10.82 -9.01
C ASP A 72 19.17 10.56 -9.74
N ALA A 73 20.27 10.37 -9.00
CA ALA A 73 21.56 10.01 -9.58
C ALA A 73 21.52 8.62 -10.23
N ASP A 74 20.90 7.63 -9.58
CA ASP A 74 20.77 6.27 -10.13
C ASP A 74 19.85 6.24 -11.36
N VAL A 75 18.72 6.97 -11.30
CA VAL A 75 17.81 7.09 -12.45
C VAL A 75 18.50 7.77 -13.63
N ASN A 76 19.37 8.76 -13.38
CA ASN A 76 20.15 9.40 -14.44
C ASN A 76 21.13 8.44 -15.14
N GLN A 77 21.63 7.41 -14.45
CA GLN A 77 22.49 6.39 -15.07
C GLN A 77 21.73 5.49 -16.04
N LEU A 78 20.40 5.41 -15.93
CA LEU A 78 19.56 4.62 -16.83
C LEU A 78 19.27 5.32 -18.17
N LYS A 79 19.75 6.56 -18.38
CA LYS A 79 19.55 7.30 -19.64
C LYS A 79 20.10 6.52 -20.83
N GLY A 80 19.29 6.42 -21.88
CA GLY A 80 19.61 5.64 -23.08
C GLY A 80 19.23 4.16 -22.99
N SER A 81 18.81 3.68 -21.82
CA SER A 81 18.26 2.33 -21.66
C SER A 81 16.73 2.31 -21.76
N GLN A 82 16.17 1.15 -22.13
CA GLN A 82 14.71 0.92 -22.09
C GLN A 82 14.18 0.86 -20.64
N ALA A 83 15.04 0.57 -19.66
CA ALA A 83 14.64 0.46 -18.26
C ALA A 83 14.19 1.81 -17.67
N LEU A 84 14.74 2.93 -18.16
CA LEU A 84 14.38 4.26 -17.67
C LEU A 84 12.87 4.54 -17.78
N GLU A 85 12.27 4.16 -18.90
CA GLU A 85 10.85 4.41 -19.15
C GLU A 85 9.97 3.65 -18.12
N GLU A 86 10.32 2.41 -17.84
CA GLU A 86 9.60 1.56 -16.88
C GLU A 86 9.74 2.07 -15.44
N VAL A 87 10.94 2.53 -15.04
CA VAL A 87 11.16 3.14 -13.72
C VAL A 87 10.33 4.41 -13.56
N VAL A 88 10.29 5.28 -14.57
CA VAL A 88 9.51 6.53 -14.55
C VAL A 88 8.01 6.22 -14.52
N LYS A 89 7.53 5.24 -15.30
CA LYS A 89 6.13 4.78 -15.26
C LYS A 89 5.75 4.27 -13.89
N LEU A 90 6.60 3.45 -13.25
CA LEU A 90 6.37 2.93 -11.90
C LEU A 90 6.28 4.07 -10.88
N LYS A 91 7.29 4.94 -10.79
CA LYS A 91 7.31 6.08 -9.85
C LYS A 91 6.08 6.97 -10.03
N ARG A 92 5.71 7.30 -11.27
CA ARG A 92 4.50 8.08 -11.58
C ARG A 92 3.22 7.35 -11.15
N SER A 93 3.12 6.05 -11.41
CA SER A 93 1.95 5.25 -11.06
C SER A 93 1.73 5.21 -9.55
N ILE A 94 2.79 4.94 -8.77
CA ILE A 94 2.72 4.90 -7.31
C ILE A 94 2.38 6.29 -6.73
N ALA A 95 3.03 7.36 -7.22
CA ALA A 95 2.71 8.72 -6.80
C ALA A 95 1.24 9.10 -7.07
N ARG A 96 0.70 8.71 -8.23
CA ARG A 96 -0.71 8.94 -8.57
C ARG A 96 -1.65 8.16 -7.65
N GLN A 97 -1.33 6.90 -7.34
CA GLN A 97 -2.12 6.09 -6.41
C GLN A 97 -2.11 6.69 -5.01
N TYR A 98 -0.95 7.09 -4.50
CA TYR A 98 -0.82 7.77 -3.20
C TYR A 98 -1.68 9.04 -3.13
N ALA A 99 -1.58 9.91 -4.14
CA ALA A 99 -2.37 11.13 -4.21
C ALA A 99 -3.88 10.84 -4.27
N TYR A 100 -4.27 9.82 -5.04
CA TYR A 100 -5.66 9.36 -5.11
C TYR A 100 -6.19 8.92 -3.75
N PHE A 101 -5.50 8.01 -3.05
CA PHE A 101 -5.98 7.50 -1.76
C PHE A 101 -5.94 8.56 -0.66
N THR A 102 -4.94 9.44 -0.68
CA THR A 102 -4.93 10.60 0.23
C THR A 102 -6.15 11.49 0.01
N ASN A 103 -6.53 11.75 -1.24
CA ASN A 103 -7.73 12.51 -1.56
C ASN A 103 -9.01 11.77 -1.14
N GLN A 104 -9.09 10.45 -1.32
CA GLN A 104 -10.22 9.65 -0.85
C GLN A 104 -10.37 9.76 0.68
N MET A 105 -9.28 9.68 1.44
CA MET A 105 -9.30 9.82 2.90
C MET A 105 -9.77 11.19 3.41
N HIS A 106 -9.83 12.20 2.54
CA HIS A 106 -10.36 13.53 2.87
C HIS A 106 -11.77 13.79 2.33
N THR A 107 -12.21 13.07 1.29
CA THR A 107 -13.46 13.36 0.57
C THR A 107 -14.50 12.25 0.62
N ASN A 108 -14.11 11.00 0.89
CA ASN A 108 -15.00 9.84 0.96
C ASN A 108 -15.30 9.48 2.42
N ASP A 109 -16.57 9.52 2.80
CA ASP A 109 -17.06 9.22 4.16
C ASP A 109 -16.57 7.88 4.72
N LYS A 110 -16.39 6.86 3.87
CA LYS A 110 -15.90 5.53 4.29
C LYS A 110 -14.40 5.55 4.54
N ALA A 111 -13.63 6.19 3.65
CA ALA A 111 -12.19 6.32 3.79
C ALA A 111 -11.80 7.24 4.96
N MET A 112 -12.63 8.24 5.26
CA MET A 112 -12.46 9.11 6.43
C MET A 112 -12.55 8.36 7.76
N ARG A 113 -13.11 7.15 7.80
CA ARG A 113 -13.20 6.33 9.03
C ARG A 113 -12.00 5.39 9.21
N LEU A 114 -11.04 5.42 8.30
CA LEU A 114 -9.83 4.60 8.40
C LEU A 114 -8.88 5.23 9.42
N GLU A 115 -8.55 4.50 10.49
CA GLU A 115 -7.68 5.01 11.55
C GLU A 115 -6.25 5.29 11.04
N PHE A 116 -5.74 4.44 10.14
CA PHE A 116 -4.40 4.60 9.56
C PHE A 116 -4.27 5.86 8.68
N LYS A 117 -5.37 6.55 8.33
CA LYS A 117 -5.32 7.81 7.57
C LYS A 117 -4.45 8.86 8.26
N HIS A 118 -4.40 8.84 9.59
CA HIS A 118 -3.61 9.78 10.40
C HIS A 118 -2.09 9.55 10.28
N PHE A 119 -1.69 8.37 9.80
CA PHE A 119 -0.31 7.96 9.61
C PHE A 119 0.07 7.76 8.13
N PHE A 120 -0.88 7.99 7.21
CA PHE A 120 -0.72 7.71 5.80
C PHE A 120 0.21 8.72 5.13
N THR A 121 1.46 8.33 4.91
CA THR A 121 2.50 9.13 4.26
C THR A 121 2.98 8.44 3.00
N TYR A 122 3.63 9.19 2.09
CA TYR A 122 4.21 8.61 0.88
C TYR A 122 5.26 7.53 1.21
N GLU A 123 6.03 7.73 2.28
CA GLU A 123 7.00 6.77 2.79
C GLU A 123 6.37 5.46 3.26
N LEU A 124 5.18 5.52 3.84
CA LEU A 124 4.44 4.34 4.28
C LEU A 124 3.77 3.59 3.10
N TYR A 125 3.43 4.31 2.03
CA TYR A 125 2.76 3.74 0.85
C TYR A 125 3.72 3.13 -0.18
N ARG A 126 4.95 3.64 -0.26
CA ARG A 126 5.95 3.24 -1.26
C ARG A 126 6.61 1.90 -0.95
#